data_AF-A0A7U9SH06-F1
#
_entry.id   AF-A0A7U9SH06-F1
#
_cell.length_a   1.000
_cell.length_b   1.000
_cell.length_c   1.000
_cell.angle_alpha   90.00
_cell.angle_beta   90.00
_cell.angle_gamma   90.00
#
_symmetry.space_group_name_H-M   'P 1'
#
loop_
_entity.id
_entity.type
_entity.pdbx_description
1 polymer ?
#
loop_
_entity_poly.entity_id
_entity_poly.type
_entity_poly.pdbx_seq_one_letter_code
_entity_poly.pdbx_strand_id
1 'polypeptide(L)'
;MKGKQQSDRLTTQQKAADGVIGIFDEEAQEHDRKVSDNSKIVVHKLQKEFSTLTFRYRKSISKKEINEALHEIDDDLGQTLFLQSASIIPDGGIIEVKDDNGKWHVVVVSEAKFQGKDIDNVKAGIKVGKNNDQDLMAAGNAIERAHKNVCEIANYMLSEPYFPYILFLEGSNFLTHDITIQRPDGSDYTLHYDNGTLNRLDRLTAANYGMKVNTNLCKNKFVLCNSRTIMLQAASIYTQGDGSHWKNNDMIDVMLDIARTSLCMLGNVLFKQLTSK
;
A
#
# COMPACT_ATOMS: atom_id res chain seq x y z
N MET A 1 -37.30 20.25 -6.04
CA MET A 1 -37.05 18.91 -5.46
C MET A 1 -36.24 18.06 -6.45
N LYS A 2 -34.90 18.13 -6.40
CA LYS A 2 -33.98 17.33 -7.25
C LYS A 2 -32.64 17.16 -6.52
N GLY A 3 -32.66 16.59 -5.30
CA GLY A 3 -31.45 16.48 -4.47
C GLY A 3 -31.41 15.31 -3.48
N LYS A 4 -32.43 14.43 -3.46
CA LYS A 4 -32.49 13.30 -2.51
C LYS A 4 -32.33 11.91 -3.17
N GLN A 5 -32.29 11.79 -4.49
CA GLN A 5 -32.22 10.48 -5.16
C GLN A 5 -30.79 10.01 -5.50
N GLN A 6 -29.78 10.87 -5.34
CA GLN A 6 -28.39 10.51 -5.63
C GLN A 6 -27.63 10.03 -4.37
N SER A 7 -27.99 10.56 -3.19
CA SER A 7 -27.45 10.12 -1.91
C SER A 7 -27.86 8.69 -1.58
N ASP A 8 -29.15 8.35 -1.79
CA ASP A 8 -29.70 7.05 -1.40
C ASP A 8 -29.20 5.90 -2.30
N ARG A 9 -28.85 6.19 -3.56
CA ARG A 9 -28.18 5.21 -4.45
C ARG A 9 -26.75 4.91 -4.03
N LEU A 10 -26.00 5.90 -3.51
CA LEU A 10 -24.63 5.69 -3.01
C LEU A 10 -24.61 4.86 -1.72
N THR A 11 -25.55 5.10 -0.80
CA THR A 11 -25.67 4.33 0.44
C THR A 11 -26.14 2.90 0.20
N THR A 12 -26.97 2.67 -0.81
CA THR A 12 -27.45 1.32 -1.16
C THR A 12 -26.36 0.49 -1.84
N GLN A 13 -25.52 1.11 -2.70
CA GLN A 13 -24.34 0.45 -3.28
C GLN A 13 -23.26 0.11 -2.23
N GLN A 14 -23.08 0.96 -1.23
CA GLN A 14 -22.14 0.68 -0.13
C GLN A 14 -22.63 -0.47 0.77
N LYS A 15 -23.93 -0.60 1.01
CA LYS A 15 -24.50 -1.71 1.81
C LYS A 15 -24.60 -3.03 1.04
N ALA A 16 -24.71 -3.01 -0.28
CA ALA A 16 -24.67 -4.21 -1.10
C ALA A 16 -23.27 -4.84 -1.20
N ALA A 17 -22.21 -4.05 -1.04
CA ALA A 17 -20.82 -4.53 -1.02
C ALA A 17 -20.40 -5.20 0.30
N ASP A 18 -21.19 -5.03 1.37
CA ASP A 18 -21.02 -5.71 2.66
C ASP A 18 -21.82 -7.03 2.74
N GLY A 19 -22.62 -7.34 1.72
CA GLY A 19 -23.39 -8.57 1.61
C GLY A 19 -22.60 -9.64 0.89
N VAL A 20 -22.16 -10.65 1.65
CA VAL A 20 -21.68 -11.97 1.20
C VAL A 20 -20.86 -11.91 -0.09
N ILE A 21 -19.53 -11.91 0.09
CA ILE A 21 -18.52 -12.28 -0.90
C ILE A 21 -18.91 -13.64 -1.49
N GLY A 22 -19.78 -13.58 -2.50
CA GLY A 22 -20.26 -14.71 -3.25
C GLY A 22 -19.06 -15.25 -3.99
N ILE A 23 -18.61 -16.41 -3.54
CA ILE A 23 -17.91 -17.45 -4.32
C ILE A 23 -17.18 -16.81 -5.51
N PHE A 24 -16.02 -16.21 -5.23
CA PHE A 24 -15.24 -15.54 -6.27
C PHE A 24 -14.80 -16.58 -7.29
N ASP A 25 -15.55 -16.63 -8.39
CA ASP A 25 -15.16 -17.29 -9.63
C ASP A 25 -13.74 -16.84 -9.99
N GLU A 26 -12.91 -17.81 -10.33
CA GLU A 26 -11.62 -17.62 -10.97
C GLU A 26 -11.73 -16.79 -12.27
N GLU A 27 -12.95 -16.58 -12.78
CA GLU A 27 -13.28 -15.81 -13.98
C GLU A 27 -13.36 -14.28 -13.78
N ALA A 28 -13.42 -13.77 -12.54
CA ALA A 28 -13.53 -12.33 -12.32
C ALA A 28 -12.17 -11.58 -12.32
N GLN A 29 -11.17 -12.11 -13.06
CA GLN A 29 -9.84 -11.56 -13.23
C GLN A 29 -9.78 -10.32 -14.15
N GLU A 30 -10.85 -10.01 -14.89
CA GLU A 30 -10.82 -8.99 -15.97
C GLU A 30 -11.25 -7.57 -15.56
N HIS A 31 -11.67 -7.33 -14.31
CA HIS A 31 -12.02 -5.97 -13.86
C HIS A 31 -10.89 -5.34 -13.05
N ASP A 32 -10.54 -4.09 -13.36
CA ASP A 32 -9.65 -3.23 -12.58
C ASP A 32 -10.24 -3.05 -11.17
N ARG A 33 -9.67 -3.75 -10.18
CA ARG A 33 -10.17 -3.77 -8.80
C ARG A 33 -9.32 -2.82 -7.96
N LYS A 34 -9.96 -2.18 -6.99
CA LYS A 34 -9.22 -1.32 -6.06
C LYS A 34 -8.31 -2.18 -5.19
N VAL A 35 -7.16 -1.63 -4.80
CA VAL A 35 -6.23 -2.25 -3.85
C VAL A 35 -6.91 -2.71 -2.54
N SER A 36 -8.00 -2.05 -2.13
CA SER A 36 -8.83 -2.47 -0.99
C SER A 36 -9.57 -3.80 -1.21
N ASP A 37 -10.02 -4.06 -2.45
CA ASP A 37 -10.73 -5.29 -2.78
C ASP A 37 -9.74 -6.47 -2.81
N ASN A 38 -8.52 -6.22 -3.31
CA ASN A 38 -7.41 -7.18 -3.24
C ASN A 38 -7.07 -7.51 -1.78
N SER A 39 -7.02 -6.51 -0.89
CA SER A 39 -6.79 -6.75 0.55
C SER A 39 -7.89 -7.59 1.20
N LYS A 40 -9.17 -7.40 0.82
CA LYS A 40 -10.25 -8.28 1.29
C LYS A 40 -10.06 -9.71 0.80
N ILE A 41 -9.65 -9.92 -0.45
CA ILE A 41 -9.37 -11.26 -0.99
C ILE A 41 -8.22 -11.93 -0.22
N VAL A 42 -7.17 -11.16 0.11
CA VAL A 42 -6.05 -11.64 0.92
C VAL A 42 -6.53 -12.12 2.30
N VAL A 43 -7.45 -11.39 2.96
CA VAL A 43 -8.06 -11.87 4.22
C VAL A 43 -8.71 -13.24 4.06
N HIS A 44 -9.49 -13.45 2.99
CA HIS A 44 -10.16 -14.73 2.76
C HIS A 44 -9.16 -15.85 2.47
N LYS A 45 -8.11 -15.58 1.70
CA LYS A 45 -7.04 -16.55 1.45
C LYS A 45 -6.29 -16.91 2.74
N LEU A 46 -5.96 -15.93 3.58
CA LEU A 46 -5.33 -16.15 4.88
C LEU A 46 -6.22 -16.97 5.83
N GLN A 47 -7.54 -16.70 5.87
CA GLN A 47 -8.49 -17.49 6.66
C GLN A 47 -8.60 -18.94 6.18
N LYS A 48 -8.49 -19.19 4.87
CA LYS A 48 -8.46 -20.55 4.31
C LYS A 48 -7.14 -21.26 4.63
N GLU A 49 -6.02 -20.56 4.53
CA GLU A 49 -4.68 -21.11 4.78
C GLU A 49 -4.42 -21.38 6.26
N PHE A 50 -4.89 -20.49 7.14
CA PHE A 50 -4.71 -20.55 8.60
C PHE A 50 -6.06 -20.57 9.31
N SER A 51 -6.78 -21.69 9.18
CA SER A 51 -8.18 -21.81 9.64
C SER A 51 -8.38 -21.68 11.16
N THR A 52 -7.31 -21.81 11.97
CA THR A 52 -7.37 -21.61 13.42
C THR A 52 -7.15 -20.15 13.84
N LEU A 53 -6.66 -19.30 12.94
CA LEU A 53 -6.38 -17.89 13.21
C LEU A 53 -7.58 -17.02 12.82
N THR A 54 -7.80 -15.96 13.60
CA THR A 54 -8.84 -14.97 13.31
C THR A 54 -8.23 -13.74 12.65
N PHE A 55 -8.68 -13.41 11.44
CA PHE A 55 -8.27 -12.22 10.70
C PHE A 55 -9.40 -11.20 10.61
N ARG A 56 -9.05 -9.91 10.55
CA ARG A 56 -9.99 -8.84 10.20
C ARG A 56 -9.38 -7.83 9.22
N TYR A 57 -10.26 -7.18 8.47
CA TYR A 57 -9.93 -6.03 7.64
C TYR A 57 -10.44 -4.74 8.29
N ARG A 58 -9.63 -3.70 8.25
CA ARG A 58 -10.00 -2.34 8.67
C ARG A 58 -9.67 -1.35 7.57
N LYS A 59 -10.54 -0.36 7.41
CA LYS A 59 -10.34 0.72 6.43
C LYS A 59 -9.42 1.83 6.96
N SER A 60 -9.35 2.00 8.27
CA SER A 60 -8.70 3.15 8.89
C SER A 60 -8.18 2.82 10.29
N ILE A 61 -7.19 3.60 10.71
CA ILE A 61 -6.67 3.64 12.08
C ILE A 61 -6.78 5.08 12.59
N SER A 62 -7.23 5.23 13.84
CA SER A 62 -7.42 6.56 14.42
C SER A 62 -6.10 7.11 14.95
N LYS A 63 -5.92 8.43 14.96
CA LYS A 63 -4.72 9.05 15.54
C LYS A 63 -4.62 8.79 17.05
N LYS A 64 -5.78 8.66 17.72
CA LYS A 64 -5.85 8.27 19.14
C LYS A 64 -5.22 6.90 19.38
N GLU A 65 -5.56 5.91 18.57
CA GLU A 65 -5.02 4.53 18.67
C GLU A 65 -3.50 4.50 18.40
N ILE A 66 -3.01 5.31 17.45
CA ILE A 66 -1.56 5.48 17.22
C ILE A 66 -0.87 6.06 18.46
N ASN A 67 -1.47 7.09 19.05
CA ASN A 67 -0.95 7.74 20.24
C ASN A 67 -0.98 6.81 21.46
N GLU A 68 -2.03 6.01 21.64
CA GLU A 68 -2.12 5.00 22.70
C GLU A 68 -1.01 3.94 22.56
N ALA A 69 -0.78 3.43 21.34
CA ALA A 69 0.32 2.49 21.08
C ALA A 69 1.72 3.08 21.34
N LEU A 70 1.91 4.37 21.05
CA LEU A 70 3.14 5.09 21.37
C LEU A 70 3.32 5.29 22.88
N HIS A 71 2.25 5.63 23.59
CA HIS A 71 2.27 5.84 25.03
C HIS A 71 2.56 4.55 25.81
N GLU A 72 2.15 3.39 25.29
CA GLU A 72 2.55 2.07 25.84
C GLU A 72 4.08 1.83 25.80
N ILE A 73 4.81 2.55 24.93
CA ILE A 73 6.26 2.42 24.78
C ILE A 73 7.00 3.41 25.69
N ASP A 74 6.53 4.65 25.75
CA ASP A 74 7.13 5.73 26.53
C ASP A 74 6.10 6.82 26.85
N ASP A 75 6.07 7.26 28.11
CA ASP A 75 5.08 8.20 28.63
C ASP A 75 5.12 9.57 27.92
N ASP A 76 6.24 9.97 27.32
CA ASP A 76 6.40 11.24 26.60
C ASP A 76 5.92 11.17 25.14
N LEU A 77 5.61 9.98 24.62
CA LEU A 77 5.13 9.79 23.25
C LEU A 77 3.59 9.81 23.16
N GLY A 78 3.06 10.12 21.97
CA GLY A 78 1.60 10.12 21.73
C GLY A 78 0.80 11.27 22.38
N GLN A 79 1.46 12.31 22.90
CA GLN A 79 0.83 13.34 23.74
C GLN A 79 -0.14 14.29 23.02
N THR A 80 -0.02 14.46 21.71
CA THR A 80 -0.75 15.50 20.96
C THR A 80 -1.89 14.95 20.14
N LEU A 81 -3.10 15.48 20.34
CA LEU A 81 -4.27 15.21 19.51
C LEU A 81 -5.18 16.45 19.42
N PHE A 82 -4.99 17.26 18.37
CA PHE A 82 -5.77 18.50 18.18
C PHE A 82 -7.19 18.24 17.65
N LEU A 83 -7.36 17.19 16.84
CA LEU A 83 -8.65 16.80 16.26
C LEU A 83 -8.98 15.37 16.68
N GLN A 84 -10.00 15.19 17.51
CA GLN A 84 -10.39 13.88 18.07
C GLN A 84 -10.82 12.86 16.99
N SER A 85 -11.33 13.32 15.86
CA SER A 85 -11.73 12.48 14.73
C SER A 85 -10.59 12.19 13.74
N ALA A 86 -9.37 12.65 14.01
CA ALA A 86 -8.24 12.43 13.12
C ALA A 86 -7.96 10.93 12.93
N SER A 87 -7.74 10.53 11.69
CA SER A 87 -7.44 9.16 11.29
C SER A 87 -6.60 9.15 10.01
N ILE A 88 -5.93 8.04 9.77
CA ILE A 88 -5.36 7.73 8.45
C ILE A 88 -6.16 6.60 7.79
N ILE A 89 -6.24 6.68 6.47
CA ILE A 89 -7.02 5.77 5.63
C ILE A 89 -6.09 5.32 4.51
N PRO A 90 -5.32 4.23 4.70
CA PRO A 90 -4.57 3.60 3.62
C PRO A 90 -5.54 3.11 2.54
N ASP A 91 -5.25 3.35 1.27
CA ASP A 91 -6.17 3.04 0.17
C ASP A 91 -6.53 1.55 0.10
N GLY A 92 -5.57 0.68 0.44
CA GLY A 92 -5.76 -0.76 0.53
C GLY A 92 -6.22 -1.25 1.91
N GLY A 93 -6.32 -0.37 2.89
CA GLY A 93 -6.69 -0.72 4.26
C GLY A 93 -5.60 -1.47 5.02
N ILE A 94 -6.03 -2.10 6.12
CA ILE A 94 -5.19 -2.73 7.14
C ILE A 94 -5.76 -4.13 7.38
N ILE A 95 -4.92 -5.15 7.30
CA ILE A 95 -5.25 -6.52 7.68
C ILE A 95 -4.58 -6.82 9.01
N GLU A 96 -5.34 -7.39 9.94
CA GLU A 96 -4.85 -7.78 11.26
C GLU A 96 -5.19 -9.24 11.58
N VAL A 97 -4.37 -9.85 12.42
CA VAL A 97 -4.57 -11.17 13.03
C VAL A 97 -4.73 -11.01 14.54
N LYS A 98 -5.57 -11.83 15.16
CA LYS A 98 -5.75 -11.86 16.62
C LYS A 98 -4.76 -12.84 17.26
N ASP A 99 -4.01 -12.40 18.27
CA ASP A 99 -3.08 -13.23 19.03
C ASP A 99 -3.76 -14.11 20.09
N ASP A 100 -2.96 -14.95 20.74
CA ASP A 100 -3.39 -15.87 21.78
C ASP A 100 -3.97 -15.17 23.03
N ASN A 101 -3.68 -13.87 23.22
CA ASN A 101 -4.17 -13.05 24.33
C ASN A 101 -5.34 -12.13 23.91
N GLY A 102 -5.73 -12.18 22.64
CA GLY A 102 -6.79 -11.40 22.04
C GLY A 102 -6.41 -10.00 21.55
N LYS A 103 -5.11 -9.65 21.55
CA LYS A 103 -4.56 -8.45 20.92
C LYS A 103 -4.58 -8.61 19.39
N TRP A 104 -4.85 -7.51 18.68
CA TRP A 104 -4.80 -7.50 17.22
C TRP A 104 -3.44 -6.99 16.76
N HIS A 105 -2.81 -7.73 15.86
CA HIS A 105 -1.53 -7.37 15.24
C HIS A 105 -1.72 -7.14 13.76
N VAL A 106 -1.15 -6.05 13.23
CA VAL A 106 -1.19 -5.73 11.81
C VAL A 106 -0.31 -6.70 11.04
N VAL A 107 -0.83 -7.30 9.97
CA VAL A 107 -0.07 -8.22 9.09
C VAL A 107 0.09 -7.71 7.66
N VAL A 108 -0.74 -6.75 7.23
CA VAL A 108 -0.59 -6.03 5.96
C VAL A 108 -1.14 -4.63 6.10
N VAL A 109 -0.43 -3.62 5.60
CA VAL A 109 -0.99 -2.32 5.22
C VAL A 109 -0.61 -2.08 3.77
N SER A 110 -1.56 -1.71 2.92
CA SER A 110 -1.27 -1.46 1.51
C SER A 110 -1.82 -0.12 1.01
N GLU A 111 -1.04 0.52 0.14
CA GLU A 111 -1.45 1.70 -0.62
C GLU A 111 -1.06 1.54 -2.08
N ALA A 112 -1.89 2.05 -2.99
CA ALA A 112 -1.59 2.12 -4.41
C ALA A 112 -1.57 3.58 -4.84
N LYS A 113 -0.52 4.01 -5.53
CA LYS A 113 -0.36 5.37 -6.04
C LYS A 113 -0.08 5.33 -7.53
N PHE A 114 -0.92 6.03 -8.28
CA PHE A 114 -0.72 6.28 -9.70
C PHE A 114 -0.17 7.69 -9.91
N GLN A 115 0.91 7.83 -10.68
CA GLN A 115 1.41 9.14 -11.11
C GLN A 115 2.05 9.11 -12.49
N GLY A 116 1.70 10.10 -13.30
CA GLY A 116 2.22 10.29 -14.66
C GLY A 116 1.38 9.55 -15.70
N LYS A 117 0.86 10.30 -16.68
CA LYS A 117 0.05 9.79 -17.81
C LYS A 117 0.80 9.85 -19.15
N ASP A 118 2.11 10.03 -19.10
CA ASP A 118 2.91 10.33 -20.29
C ASP A 118 2.88 9.17 -21.29
N ILE A 119 2.82 7.93 -20.82
CA ILE A 119 2.64 6.75 -21.68
C ILE A 119 1.34 6.83 -22.49
N ASP A 120 0.21 7.11 -21.84
CA ASP A 120 -1.09 7.19 -22.50
C ASP A 120 -1.18 8.38 -23.45
N ASN A 121 -0.62 9.53 -23.05
CA ASN A 121 -0.59 10.73 -23.88
C ASN A 121 0.23 10.52 -25.15
N VAL A 122 1.43 9.92 -25.04
CA VAL A 122 2.29 9.62 -26.19
C VAL A 122 1.62 8.59 -27.12
N LYS A 123 1.02 7.53 -26.57
CA LYS A 123 0.25 6.55 -27.37
C LYS A 123 -0.91 7.18 -28.11
N ALA A 124 -1.57 8.18 -27.51
CA ALA A 124 -2.68 8.90 -28.12
C ALA A 124 -2.24 10.06 -29.05
N GLY A 125 -0.94 10.36 -29.15
CA GLY A 125 -0.43 11.51 -29.89
C GLY A 125 -0.80 12.86 -29.29
N ILE A 126 -1.13 12.90 -27.99
CA ILE A 126 -1.55 14.11 -27.28
C ILE A 126 -0.32 14.86 -26.77
N LYS A 127 -0.16 16.10 -27.22
CA LYS A 127 0.82 17.04 -26.66
C LYS A 127 0.27 17.70 -25.40
N VAL A 128 1.16 17.94 -24.45
CA VAL A 128 0.87 18.49 -23.13
C VAL A 128 1.68 19.77 -22.88
N GLY A 129 1.58 20.32 -21.66
CA GLY A 129 2.21 21.58 -21.27
C GLY A 129 1.31 22.78 -21.53
N LYS A 130 1.72 23.96 -21.04
CA LYS A 130 0.90 25.19 -21.09
C LYS A 130 0.50 25.58 -22.52
N ASN A 131 1.35 25.29 -23.49
CA ASN A 131 1.15 25.62 -24.90
C ASN A 131 0.73 24.39 -25.74
N ASN A 132 0.52 23.22 -25.12
CA ASN A 132 0.24 21.94 -25.81
C ASN A 132 1.26 21.59 -26.89
N ASP A 133 2.55 21.79 -26.59
CA ASP A 133 3.68 21.60 -27.49
C ASP A 133 4.69 20.55 -26.99
N GLN A 134 4.51 20.03 -25.77
CA GLN A 134 5.45 19.11 -25.12
C GLN A 134 4.96 17.67 -25.23
N ASP A 135 5.89 16.71 -25.32
CA ASP A 135 5.55 15.28 -25.25
C ASP A 135 5.39 14.77 -23.82
N LEU A 136 6.00 15.46 -22.86
CA LEU A 136 6.04 15.06 -21.45
C LEU A 136 5.51 16.17 -20.55
N MET A 137 4.76 15.78 -19.54
CA MET A 137 4.39 16.64 -18.44
C MET A 137 5.48 16.62 -17.39
N ALA A 138 5.91 17.79 -16.92
CA ALA A 138 6.79 17.87 -15.75
C ALA A 138 6.09 17.24 -14.54
N ALA A 139 6.68 16.17 -13.99
CA ALA A 139 6.05 15.43 -12.90
C ALA A 139 5.97 16.26 -11.62
N GLY A 140 4.80 16.24 -10.96
CA GLY A 140 4.60 16.91 -9.68
C GLY A 140 5.23 16.17 -8.49
N ASN A 141 5.00 16.70 -7.29
CA ASN A 141 5.55 16.17 -6.02
C ASN A 141 4.47 15.52 -5.14
N ALA A 142 3.28 15.24 -5.68
CA ALA A 142 2.14 14.76 -4.89
C ALA A 142 2.40 13.41 -4.20
N ILE A 143 3.31 12.60 -4.75
CA ILE A 143 3.73 11.30 -4.23
C ILE A 143 4.43 11.36 -2.87
N GLU A 144 5.06 12.50 -2.53
CA GLU A 144 5.77 12.68 -1.25
C GLU A 144 4.82 12.53 -0.04
N ARG A 145 3.51 12.73 -0.24
CA ARG A 145 2.49 12.52 0.80
C ARG A 145 2.40 11.07 1.28
N ALA A 146 2.92 10.10 0.54
CA ALA A 146 2.96 8.69 0.95
C ALA A 146 3.76 8.52 2.26
N HIS A 147 4.84 9.31 2.46
CA HIS A 147 5.66 9.26 3.68
C HIS A 147 4.86 9.48 4.95
N LYS A 148 3.83 10.34 4.91
CA LYS A 148 3.01 10.64 6.09
C LYS A 148 2.33 9.38 6.62
N ASN A 149 1.69 8.58 5.76
CA ASN A 149 1.03 7.35 6.20
C ASN A 149 2.05 6.26 6.58
N VAL A 150 3.20 6.19 5.90
CA VAL A 150 4.31 5.30 6.29
C VAL A 150 4.77 5.61 7.72
N CYS A 151 5.05 6.87 8.05
CA CYS A 151 5.48 7.27 9.39
C CYS A 151 4.40 7.01 10.46
N GLU A 152 3.13 7.23 10.15
CA GLU A 152 2.03 6.98 11.08
C GLU A 152 1.89 5.49 11.43
N ILE A 153 2.01 4.60 10.45
CA ILE A 153 2.00 3.14 10.71
C ILE A 153 3.30 2.69 11.38
N ALA A 154 4.45 3.28 11.03
CA ALA A 154 5.73 2.97 11.68
C ALA A 154 5.67 3.28 13.18
N ASN A 155 5.09 4.43 13.53
CA ASN A 155 4.83 4.81 14.93
C ASN A 155 3.86 3.85 15.62
N TYR A 156 2.76 3.48 14.96
CA TYR A 156 1.80 2.53 15.52
C TYR A 156 2.42 1.16 15.81
N MET A 157 3.34 0.72 14.95
CA MET A 157 4.02 -0.57 15.03
C MET A 157 5.44 -0.46 15.60
N LEU A 158 5.74 0.59 16.37
CA LEU A 158 7.10 0.84 16.85
C LEU A 158 7.63 -0.26 17.79
N SER A 159 6.74 -0.97 18.48
CA SER A 159 7.07 -2.12 19.33
C SER A 159 7.20 -3.45 18.56
N GLU A 160 6.84 -3.47 17.27
CA GLU A 160 6.82 -4.69 16.47
C GLU A 160 8.17 -4.93 15.75
N PRO A 161 8.68 -6.17 15.69
CA PRO A 161 9.94 -6.49 15.02
C PRO A 161 9.80 -6.61 13.49
N TYR A 162 8.68 -6.16 12.92
CA TYR A 162 8.36 -6.22 11.52
C TYR A 162 7.50 -5.02 11.10
N PHE A 163 7.47 -4.71 9.81
CA PHE A 163 6.79 -3.56 9.23
C PHE A 163 6.17 -3.91 7.86
N PRO A 164 4.91 -4.40 7.83
CA PRO A 164 4.29 -4.95 6.64
C PRO A 164 3.60 -3.88 5.78
N TYR A 165 4.29 -2.77 5.55
CA TYR A 165 3.77 -1.66 4.76
C TYR A 165 4.15 -1.84 3.29
N ILE A 166 3.16 -1.87 2.41
CA ILE A 166 3.34 -2.07 0.97
C ILE A 166 2.90 -0.81 0.24
N LEU A 167 3.78 -0.28 -0.61
CA LEU A 167 3.46 0.83 -1.51
C LEU A 167 3.56 0.34 -2.96
N PHE A 168 2.42 0.19 -3.62
CA PHE A 168 2.33 -0.13 -5.04
C PHE A 168 2.36 1.16 -5.86
N LEU A 169 3.26 1.23 -6.82
CA LEU A 169 3.48 2.37 -7.70
C LEU A 169 3.20 1.96 -9.15
N GLU A 170 2.47 2.80 -9.87
CA GLU A 170 2.23 2.64 -11.31
C GLU A 170 2.17 3.98 -12.03
N GLY A 171 2.42 3.93 -13.34
CA GLY A 171 2.47 5.08 -14.21
C GLY A 171 3.89 5.52 -14.58
N SER A 172 3.94 6.37 -15.59
CA SER A 172 5.18 6.81 -16.25
C SER A 172 6.20 7.52 -15.35
N ASN A 173 5.83 7.97 -14.14
CA ASN A 173 6.79 8.61 -13.22
C ASN A 173 7.59 7.61 -12.38
N PHE A 174 7.34 6.31 -12.51
CA PHE A 174 7.99 5.26 -11.70
C PHE A 174 8.71 4.21 -12.54
N LEU A 175 9.16 4.58 -13.75
CA LEU A 175 9.92 3.69 -14.62
C LEU A 175 11.23 3.23 -13.96
N THR A 176 11.63 1.99 -14.25
CA THR A 176 12.92 1.41 -13.82
C THR A 176 13.81 1.01 -14.99
N HIS A 177 13.30 1.09 -16.21
CA HIS A 177 14.01 0.86 -17.45
C HIS A 177 13.37 1.67 -18.57
N ASP A 178 14.11 1.92 -19.64
CA ASP A 178 13.61 2.65 -20.80
C ASP A 178 12.49 1.88 -21.48
N ILE A 179 11.46 2.60 -21.93
CA ILE A 179 10.37 2.03 -22.71
C ILE A 179 10.21 2.81 -24.01
N THR A 180 9.91 2.09 -25.10
CA THR A 180 9.63 2.69 -26.40
C THR A 180 8.15 2.55 -26.71
N ILE A 181 7.55 3.66 -27.12
CA ILE A 181 6.12 3.78 -27.36
C ILE A 181 5.93 4.25 -28.79
N GLN A 182 5.14 3.50 -29.56
CA GLN A 182 4.75 3.91 -30.90
C GLN A 182 3.62 4.95 -30.82
N ARG A 183 3.79 6.06 -31.53
CA ARG A 183 2.79 7.11 -31.70
C ARG A 183 1.77 6.75 -32.79
N PRO A 184 0.62 7.44 -32.86
CA PRO A 184 -0.36 7.22 -33.92
C PRO A 184 0.15 7.45 -35.34
N ASP A 185 1.19 8.28 -35.51
CA ASP A 185 1.86 8.53 -36.80
C ASP A 185 2.87 7.44 -37.19
N GLY A 186 3.02 6.39 -36.37
CA GLY A 186 3.95 5.28 -36.57
C GLY A 186 5.37 5.56 -36.09
N SER A 187 5.69 6.79 -35.64
CA SER A 187 7.00 7.11 -35.09
C SER A 187 7.18 6.57 -33.67
N ASP A 188 8.41 6.18 -33.33
CA ASP A 188 8.75 5.70 -32.00
C ASP A 188 9.18 6.86 -31.09
N TYR A 189 8.76 6.79 -29.83
CA TYR A 189 9.18 7.72 -28.78
C TYR A 189 9.67 6.95 -27.55
N THR A 190 10.92 7.17 -27.17
CA THR A 190 11.54 6.51 -26.02
C THR A 190 11.39 7.38 -24.76
N LEU A 191 10.79 6.80 -23.72
CA LEU A 191 10.80 7.35 -22.37
C LEU A 191 12.01 6.82 -21.62
N HIS A 192 12.94 7.72 -21.31
CA HIS A 192 14.10 7.39 -20.50
C HIS A 192 13.74 7.35 -19.02
N TYR A 193 14.03 6.24 -18.35
CA TYR A 193 13.65 6.08 -16.93
C TYR A 193 14.42 7.03 -16.01
N ASP A 194 15.64 7.42 -16.38
CA ASP A 194 16.52 8.29 -15.61
C ASP A 194 16.26 9.79 -15.86
N ASN A 195 15.21 10.13 -16.62
CA ASN A 195 14.81 11.51 -16.85
C ASN A 195 14.24 12.14 -15.58
N GLY A 196 14.98 13.08 -14.98
CA GLY A 196 14.58 13.81 -13.77
C GLY A 196 13.32 14.67 -13.92
N THR A 197 12.85 14.96 -15.13
CA THR A 197 11.56 15.61 -15.38
C THR A 197 10.38 14.66 -15.14
N LEU A 198 10.62 13.36 -15.34
CA LEU A 198 9.64 12.28 -15.31
C LEU A 198 9.70 11.48 -14.00
N ASN A 199 10.88 10.95 -13.65
CA ASN A 199 11.01 9.96 -12.59
C ASN A 199 10.87 10.57 -11.19
N ARG A 200 10.07 9.94 -10.34
CA ARG A 200 9.83 10.36 -8.95
C ARG A 200 10.07 9.24 -7.93
N LEU A 201 10.71 8.14 -8.33
CA LEU A 201 10.99 7.01 -7.45
C LEU A 201 11.90 7.41 -6.28
N ASP A 202 12.92 8.26 -6.52
CA ASP A 202 13.81 8.78 -5.48
C ASP A 202 13.10 9.65 -4.43
N ARG A 203 11.88 10.11 -4.71
CA ARG A 203 11.05 10.79 -3.69
C ARG A 203 10.51 9.83 -2.64
N LEU A 204 10.65 8.52 -2.85
CA LEU A 204 10.12 7.47 -1.98
C LEU A 204 11.21 6.59 -1.36
N THR A 205 12.43 6.56 -1.91
CA THR A 205 13.53 5.68 -1.43
C THR A 205 13.94 5.97 0.02
N ALA A 206 13.63 7.15 0.57
CA ALA A 206 13.80 7.42 1.99
C ALA A 206 12.92 6.52 2.88
N ALA A 207 11.75 6.07 2.41
CA ALA A 207 10.82 5.23 3.17
C ALA A 207 11.33 3.79 3.36
N ASN A 208 12.36 3.39 2.60
CA ASN A 208 12.99 2.08 2.72
C ASN A 208 14.51 2.16 2.86
N TYR A 209 15.05 3.34 3.22
CA TYR A 209 16.49 3.58 3.41
C TYR A 209 17.36 3.30 2.18
N GLY A 210 16.80 3.40 0.97
CA GLY A 210 17.51 3.05 -0.27
C GLY A 210 17.73 1.55 -0.45
N MET A 211 17.01 0.71 0.29
CA MET A 211 16.99 -0.73 0.04
C MET A 211 16.31 -1.04 -1.30
N LYS A 212 16.55 -2.24 -1.82
CA LYS A 212 16.06 -2.67 -3.14
C LYS A 212 14.53 -2.57 -3.21
N VAL A 213 14.01 -1.93 -4.27
CA VAL A 213 12.58 -1.94 -4.61
C VAL A 213 12.15 -3.33 -5.10
N ASN A 214 10.84 -3.56 -5.24
CA ASN A 214 10.27 -4.86 -5.64
C ASN A 214 10.74 -6.02 -4.75
N THR A 215 10.89 -5.74 -3.45
CA THR A 215 11.43 -6.68 -2.46
C THR A 215 10.58 -6.61 -1.20
N ASN A 216 10.32 -7.78 -0.60
CA ASN A 216 9.68 -7.88 0.69
C ASN A 216 10.69 -7.46 1.77
N LEU A 217 10.42 -6.30 2.39
CA LEU A 217 11.23 -5.70 3.46
C LEU A 217 10.52 -5.76 4.82
N CYS A 218 9.52 -6.64 4.96
CA CYS A 218 8.66 -6.73 6.14
C CYS A 218 9.44 -7.01 7.42
N LYS A 219 10.52 -7.80 7.38
CA LYS A 219 11.32 -8.06 8.59
C LYS A 219 12.21 -6.83 8.90
N ASN A 220 12.03 -6.23 10.06
CA ASN A 220 12.82 -5.05 10.44
C ASN A 220 14.31 -5.38 10.51
N LYS A 221 15.14 -4.43 10.06
CA LYS A 221 16.60 -4.56 10.12
C LYS A 221 17.12 -3.87 11.37
N PHE A 222 17.98 -4.56 12.12
CA PHE A 222 18.69 -3.96 13.25
C PHE A 222 20.10 -3.61 12.81
N VAL A 223 20.50 -2.36 12.98
CA VAL A 223 21.84 -1.87 12.63
C VAL A 223 22.57 -1.40 13.88
N LEU A 224 23.87 -1.69 13.97
CA LEU A 224 24.75 -1.23 15.03
C LEU A 224 25.53 0.00 14.55
N CYS A 225 25.37 1.13 15.23
CA CYS A 225 26.11 2.36 14.93
C CYS A 225 26.54 3.02 16.25
N ASN A 226 27.84 3.29 16.42
CA ASN A 226 28.38 3.94 17.62
C ASN A 226 27.89 3.29 18.94
N SER A 227 27.94 1.96 19.01
CA SER A 227 27.46 1.15 20.15
C SER A 227 25.96 1.27 20.45
N ARG A 228 25.16 1.75 19.50
CA ARG A 228 23.70 1.81 19.60
C ARG A 228 23.08 0.87 18.57
N THR A 229 22.13 0.06 19.02
CA THR A 229 21.31 -0.76 18.13
C THR A 229 20.08 0.03 17.73
N ILE A 230 19.86 0.19 16.43
CA ILE A 230 18.73 0.95 15.88
C ILE A 230 17.89 0.00 15.03
N MET A 231 16.59 -0.05 15.30
CA MET A 231 15.62 -0.77 14.47
C MET A 231 15.21 0.10 13.28
N LEU A 232 15.24 -0.48 12.08
CA LEU A 232 14.83 0.16 10.83
C LEU A 232 13.53 -0.48 10.35
N GLN A 233 12.50 0.35 10.17
CA GLN A 233 11.20 -0.03 9.62
C GLN A 233 11.14 0.40 8.16
N ALA A 234 11.42 -0.52 7.24
CA ALA A 234 11.53 -0.23 5.81
C ALA A 234 10.23 -0.59 5.08
N ALA A 235 9.59 0.38 4.43
CA ALA A 235 8.43 0.11 3.59
C ALA A 235 8.82 -0.75 2.38
N SER A 236 7.99 -1.73 2.03
CA SER A 236 8.18 -2.53 0.82
C SER A 236 7.58 -1.78 -0.38
N ILE A 237 8.46 -1.16 -1.18
CA ILE A 237 8.06 -0.35 -2.34
C ILE A 237 8.09 -1.24 -3.59
N TYR A 238 6.95 -1.39 -4.24
CA TYR A 238 6.79 -2.15 -5.48
C TYR A 238 6.36 -1.22 -6.62
N THR A 239 6.93 -1.43 -7.80
CA THR A 239 6.60 -0.66 -9.01
C THR A 239 6.53 -1.54 -10.24
N GLN A 240 5.56 -1.27 -11.12
CA GLN A 240 5.57 -1.75 -12.50
C GLN A 240 6.59 -0.91 -13.29
N GLY A 241 7.78 -1.47 -13.46
CA GLY A 241 8.95 -0.74 -13.99
C GLY A 241 8.81 -0.27 -15.44
N ASP A 242 7.84 -0.82 -16.19
CA ASP A 242 7.46 -0.43 -17.54
C ASP A 242 6.33 0.61 -17.56
N GLY A 243 5.88 1.06 -16.39
CA GLY A 243 4.80 2.03 -16.21
C GLY A 243 3.41 1.48 -16.51
N SER A 244 3.27 0.16 -16.68
CA SER A 244 1.98 -0.51 -16.86
C SER A 244 1.14 -0.51 -15.57
N HIS A 245 -0.13 -0.85 -15.71
CA HIS A 245 -1.03 -1.03 -14.56
C HIS A 245 -0.76 -2.35 -13.85
N TRP A 246 -0.96 -2.36 -12.53
CA TRP A 246 -0.85 -3.58 -11.74
C TRP A 246 -1.92 -4.61 -12.12
N LYS A 247 -1.53 -5.87 -12.27
CA LYS A 247 -2.48 -6.98 -12.26
C LYS A 247 -2.91 -7.28 -10.83
N ASN A 248 -4.20 -7.53 -10.63
CA ASN A 248 -4.75 -7.84 -9.30
C ASN A 248 -4.07 -9.03 -8.64
N ASN A 249 -3.80 -10.10 -9.39
CA ASN A 249 -3.15 -11.31 -8.86
C ASN A 249 -1.74 -11.00 -8.36
N ASP A 250 -0.95 -10.22 -9.09
CA ASP A 250 0.41 -9.85 -8.68
C ASP A 250 0.40 -9.05 -7.37
N MET A 251 -0.55 -8.13 -7.21
CA MET A 251 -0.72 -7.39 -5.94
C MET A 251 -1.12 -8.32 -4.80
N ILE A 252 -2.04 -9.25 -5.03
CA ILE A 252 -2.50 -10.23 -4.03
C ILE A 252 -1.33 -11.12 -3.59
N ASP A 253 -0.50 -11.56 -4.53
CA ASP A 253 0.64 -12.43 -4.25
C ASP A 253 1.70 -11.71 -3.40
N VAL A 254 1.99 -10.44 -3.72
CA VAL A 254 2.86 -9.58 -2.88
C VAL A 254 2.28 -9.39 -1.48
N MET A 255 0.98 -9.11 -1.36
CA MET A 255 0.33 -8.97 -0.06
C MET A 255 0.37 -10.26 0.77
N LEU A 256 0.18 -11.43 0.13
CA LEU A 256 0.27 -12.72 0.80
C LEU A 256 1.70 -13.03 1.27
N ASP A 257 2.71 -12.73 0.47
CA ASP A 257 4.12 -12.90 0.85
C ASP A 257 4.47 -12.07 2.10
N ILE A 258 4.06 -10.80 2.12
CA ILE A 258 4.22 -9.89 3.27
C ILE A 258 3.43 -10.38 4.48
N ALA A 259 2.18 -10.82 4.29
CA ALA A 259 1.32 -11.33 5.36
C ALA A 259 1.95 -12.58 6.01
N ARG A 260 2.41 -13.53 5.21
CA ARG A 260 3.09 -14.74 5.70
C ARG A 260 4.36 -14.39 6.46
N THR A 261 5.14 -13.42 5.97
CA THR A 261 6.32 -12.92 6.69
C THR A 261 5.94 -12.35 8.05
N SER A 262 4.87 -11.55 8.13
CA SER A 262 4.35 -11.01 9.39
C SER A 262 3.92 -12.11 10.36
N LEU A 263 3.18 -13.11 9.87
CA LEU A 263 2.74 -14.25 10.67
C LEU A 263 3.93 -15.06 11.22
N CYS A 264 4.99 -15.25 10.42
CA CYS A 264 6.22 -15.86 10.90
C CYS A 264 6.87 -15.06 12.03
N MET A 265 6.86 -13.73 11.95
CA MET A 265 7.40 -12.85 12.99
C MET A 265 6.55 -12.85 14.27
N LEU A 266 5.25 -13.13 14.16
CA LEU A 266 4.30 -13.26 15.26
C LEU A 266 4.19 -14.70 15.81
N GLY A 267 4.99 -15.66 15.33
CA GLY A 267 4.80 -17.08 15.64
C GLY A 267 4.79 -17.41 17.15
N ASN A 268 5.48 -16.63 17.96
CA ASN A 268 5.51 -16.80 19.42
C ASN A 268 4.18 -16.41 20.11
N VAL A 269 3.42 -15.48 19.55
CA VAL A 269 2.13 -15.01 20.11
C VAL A 269 0.91 -15.67 19.44
N LEU A 270 1.13 -16.48 18.41
CA LEU A 270 0.10 -17.24 17.70
C LEU A 270 0.15 -18.76 17.99
N PHE A 271 1.14 -19.21 18.77
CA PHE A 271 1.46 -20.62 18.93
C PHE A 271 0.27 -21.41 19.50
N LYS A 272 -0.41 -20.92 20.54
CA LYS A 272 -1.50 -21.66 21.19
C LYS A 272 -2.66 -21.87 20.22
N GLN A 273 -3.06 -20.85 19.46
CA GLN A 273 -4.11 -21.00 18.44
C GLN A 273 -3.71 -21.97 17.32
N LEU A 274 -2.42 -22.04 16.97
CA LEU A 274 -1.93 -22.93 15.92
C LEU A 274 -1.81 -24.40 16.38
N THR A 275 -1.52 -24.66 17.65
CA THR A 275 -1.28 -26.02 18.17
C THR A 275 -2.43 -26.62 18.97
N SER A 276 -3.30 -25.79 19.54
CA SER A 276 -4.45 -26.25 20.32
C SER A 276 -5.57 -26.64 19.38
N LYS A 277 -5.44 -27.82 18.76
CA LYS A 277 -6.54 -28.50 18.08
C LYS A 277 -7.45 -29.20 19.09
#